data_AF-D7B351-F1
#
_entry.id   AF-D7B351-F1
#
_cell.length_a   1.000
_cell.length_b   1.000
_cell.length_c   1.000
_cell.angle_alpha   90.00
_cell.angle_beta   90.00
_cell.angle_gamma   90.00
#
_symmetry.space_group_name_H-M   'P 1'
#
loop_
_entity.id
_entity.type
_entity.pdbx_description
1 polymer ?
#
loop_
_entity_poly.entity_id
_entity_poly.type
_entity_poly.pdbx_seq_one_letter_code
_entity_poly.pdbx_strand_id
1 'polypeptide(L)'
;MRDSAGPSPTEVVISWIPHDARFRDRAVRHALRDPSGRLLHAYVENLVNRDNDDGRPLGEYDLRTMGAVREDLDRRSLASVDWRRVRDKLVAGLHGPAR
;
A
#
# COMPACT_ATOMS: atom_id res chain seq x y z
N MET A 1 -25.27 12.20 13.76
CA MET A 1 -24.65 11.88 12.47
C MET A 1 -23.50 10.94 12.74
N ARG A 2 -23.56 9.69 12.27
CA ARG A 2 -22.36 8.86 12.17
C ARG A 2 -21.64 9.36 10.93
N ASP A 3 -20.38 9.78 11.05
CA ASP A 3 -19.56 10.08 9.88
C ASP A 3 -19.47 8.82 9.02
N SER A 4 -20.28 8.75 7.96
CA SER A 4 -20.32 7.66 6.98
C SER A 4 -19.14 7.71 6.00
N ALA A 5 -18.03 8.35 6.39
CA ALA A 5 -16.83 8.36 5.58
C ALA A 5 -16.20 6.97 5.69
N GLY A 6 -16.12 6.25 4.57
CA GLY A 6 -15.40 4.96 4.50
C GLY A 6 -13.95 5.06 4.97
N PRO A 7 -13.21 3.93 5.03
CA PRO A 7 -11.85 3.88 5.56
C PRO A 7 -10.99 4.99 4.94
N SER A 8 -10.15 5.66 5.71
CA SER A 8 -9.22 6.66 5.16
C SER A 8 -8.25 6.02 4.14
N PRO A 9 -7.65 6.80 3.21
CA PRO A 9 -6.68 6.26 2.28
C PRO A 9 -5.52 5.52 2.96
N THR A 10 -5.08 6.02 4.11
CA THR A 10 -4.09 5.36 4.96
C THR A 10 -4.57 4.00 5.47
N GLU A 11 -5.81 3.89 5.91
CA GLU A 11 -6.39 2.63 6.39
C GLU A 11 -6.59 1.62 5.27
N VAL A 12 -6.99 2.06 4.07
CA VAL A 12 -7.07 1.21 2.88
C VAL A 12 -5.70 0.59 2.59
N VAL A 13 -4.65 1.41 2.50
CA VAL A 13 -3.29 0.91 2.22
C VAL A 13 -2.79 -0.01 3.33
N ILE A 14 -3.00 0.34 4.61
CA ILE A 14 -2.60 -0.51 5.75
C ILE A 14 -3.34 -1.85 5.76
N SER A 15 -4.60 -1.88 5.32
CA SER A 15 -5.41 -3.11 5.31
C SER A 15 -5.08 -4.01 4.12
N TRP A 16 -4.46 -3.47 3.08
CA TRP A 16 -4.08 -4.21 1.88
C TRP A 16 -2.60 -4.61 1.87
N ILE A 17 -1.67 -3.65 1.75
CA ILE A 17 -0.30 -3.95 1.32
C ILE A 17 0.50 -4.85 2.30
N PRO A 18 0.33 -4.76 3.63
CA PRO A 18 1.01 -5.68 4.55
C PRO A 18 0.49 -7.12 4.47
N HIS A 19 -0.71 -7.32 3.92
CA HIS A 19 -1.40 -8.60 3.86
C HIS A 19 -1.35 -9.26 2.48
N ASP A 20 -1.00 -8.49 1.44
CA ASP A 20 -0.86 -9.02 0.08
C ASP A 20 0.55 -9.55 -0.18
N ALA A 21 0.72 -10.87 -0.05
CA ALA A 21 2.02 -11.55 -0.19
C ALA A 21 2.74 -11.27 -1.52
N ARG A 22 1.99 -10.93 -2.59
CA ARG A 22 2.57 -10.62 -3.90
C ARG A 22 3.38 -9.32 -3.89
N PHE A 23 2.91 -8.32 -3.14
CA PHE A 23 3.50 -6.97 -3.13
C PHE A 23 4.26 -6.66 -1.84
N ARG A 24 3.95 -7.37 -0.75
CA ARG A 24 4.48 -7.13 0.60
C ARG A 24 6.01 -7.07 0.61
N ASP A 25 6.69 -8.06 0.04
CA ASP A 25 8.15 -8.14 0.12
C ASP A 25 8.84 -6.95 -0.54
N ARG A 26 8.31 -6.48 -1.68
CA ARG A 26 8.85 -5.28 -2.35
C ARG A 26 8.51 -4.02 -1.55
N ALA A 27 7.28 -3.91 -1.05
CA ALA A 27 6.85 -2.80 -0.22
C ALA A 27 7.75 -2.66 1.02
N VAL A 28 8.07 -3.78 1.68
CA VAL A 28 9.01 -3.82 2.82
C VAL A 28 10.39 -3.33 2.39
N ARG A 29 10.94 -3.78 1.26
CA ARG A 29 12.25 -3.31 0.79
C ARG A 29 12.27 -1.79 0.60
N HIS A 30 11.24 -1.21 -0.01
CA HIS A 30 11.15 0.25 -0.17
C HIS A 30 10.98 0.97 1.17
N ALA A 31 10.17 0.43 2.08
CA ALA A 31 9.94 0.97 3.42
C ALA A 31 11.21 0.98 4.30
N LEU A 32 12.08 -0.02 4.14
CA LEU A 32 13.37 -0.11 4.86
C LEU A 32 14.43 0.81 4.25
N ARG A 33 14.44 0.98 2.92
CA ARG A 33 15.42 1.82 2.21
C ARG A 33 15.22 3.31 2.43
N ASP A 34 14.00 3.76 2.70
CA ASP A 34 13.68 5.17 2.90
C ASP A 34 12.72 5.38 4.08
N PRO A 35 13.23 5.80 5.25
CA PRO A 35 12.41 6.08 6.43
C PRO A 35 11.37 7.20 6.25
N SER A 36 11.54 8.07 5.23
CA SER A 36 10.56 9.11 4.94
C SER A 36 9.29 8.59 4.27
N GLY A 37 9.33 7.35 3.75
CA GLY A 37 8.21 6.71 3.06
C GLY A 37 8.03 7.15 1.60
N ARG A 38 8.92 7.97 1.03
CA ARG A 38 8.79 8.43 -0.36
C ARG A 38 9.00 7.29 -1.36
N LEU A 39 9.96 6.39 -1.12
CA LEU A 39 10.12 5.20 -1.97
C LEU A 39 8.91 4.27 -1.90
N LEU A 40 8.33 4.10 -0.71
CA LEU A 40 7.12 3.31 -0.52
C LEU A 40 5.93 3.95 -1.26
N HIS A 41 5.76 5.26 -1.13
CA HIS A 41 4.75 6.01 -1.88
C HIS A 41 4.92 5.80 -3.40
N ALA A 42 6.12 6.01 -3.94
CA ALA A 42 6.38 5.85 -5.37
C ALA A 42 6.09 4.42 -5.87
N TYR A 43 6.45 3.42 -5.07
CA TYR A 43 6.15 2.02 -5.39
C TYR A 43 4.63 1.77 -5.45
N VAL A 44 3.88 2.20 -4.43
CA VAL A 44 2.42 2.00 -4.39
C VAL A 44 1.71 2.82 -5.46
N GLU A 45 2.17 4.04 -5.74
CA GLU A 45 1.67 4.87 -6.84
C GLU A 45 1.84 4.17 -8.19
N ASN A 46 2.98 3.53 -8.43
CA ASN A 46 3.22 2.77 -9.66
C ASN A 46 2.32 1.53 -9.76
N LEU A 47 2.12 0.81 -8.65
CA LEU A 47 1.18 -0.32 -8.63
C LEU A 47 -0.24 0.15 -8.95
N VAL A 48 -0.73 1.11 -8.19
CA VAL A 48 -2.14 1.52 -8.21
C VAL A 48 -2.46 2.31 -9.47
N ASN A 49 -1.61 3.24 -9.92
CA ASN A 49 -1.95 4.17 -11.00
C ASN A 49 -1.20 3.92 -12.31
N ARG A 50 -0.18 3.05 -12.32
CA ARG A 50 0.64 2.78 -13.53
C ARG A 50 0.67 1.33 -13.95
N ASP A 51 -0.07 0.46 -13.25
CA ASP A 51 -0.11 -0.97 -13.53
C ASP A 51 1.30 -1.59 -13.61
N ASN A 52 2.19 -1.12 -12.72
CA ASN A 52 3.61 -1.43 -12.76
C ASN A 52 4.17 -1.82 -11.38
N ASP A 53 4.83 -2.96 -11.33
CA ASP A 53 5.48 -3.55 -10.15
C ASP A 53 7.00 -3.54 -10.34
N ASP A 54 7.64 -2.45 -9.88
CA ASP A 54 9.09 -2.23 -9.96
C ASP A 54 9.68 -2.51 -11.37
N GLY A 55 9.07 -1.91 -12.39
CA GLY A 55 9.49 -2.04 -13.79
C GLY A 55 8.87 -3.21 -14.53
N ARG A 56 8.00 -4.01 -13.88
CA ARG A 56 7.27 -5.12 -14.53
C ARG A 56 5.80 -4.76 -14.71
N PRO A 57 5.19 -5.03 -15.86
CA PRO A 57 3.74 -4.87 -16.01
C PRO A 57 2.98 -5.85 -15.10
N LEU A 58 1.86 -5.41 -14.55
CA LEU A 58 0.97 -6.26 -13.76
C LEU A 58 0.25 -7.29 -14.63
N GLY A 59 0.08 -8.50 -14.10
CA GLY A 59 -0.78 -9.52 -14.70
C GLY A 59 -2.27 -9.23 -14.45
N GLU A 60 -3.16 -9.92 -15.16
CA GLU A 60 -4.61 -9.69 -15.09
C GLU A 60 -5.18 -9.78 -13.66
N TYR A 61 -4.69 -10.72 -12.85
CA TYR A 61 -5.14 -10.88 -11.47
C TYR A 61 -4.68 -9.73 -10.56
N ASP A 62 -3.48 -9.19 -10.81
CA ASP A 62 -2.95 -8.06 -10.08
C ASP A 62 -3.66 -6.77 -10.49
N LEU A 63 -3.97 -6.60 -11.78
CA LEU A 63 -4.79 -5.51 -12.28
C LEU A 63 -6.18 -5.47 -11.61
N ARG A 64 -6.84 -6.63 -11.46
CA ARG A 64 -8.10 -6.72 -10.70
C ARG A 64 -7.93 -6.30 -9.25
N THR A 65 -6.81 -6.67 -8.63
CA THR A 65 -6.50 -6.26 -7.26
C THR A 65 -6.34 -4.75 -7.18
N MET A 66 -5.62 -4.13 -8.13
CA MET A 66 -5.47 -2.67 -8.18
C MET A 66 -6.81 -1.98 -8.41
N GLY A 67 -7.69 -2.57 -9.22
CA GLY A 67 -9.07 -2.11 -9.38
C GLY A 67 -9.82 -2.01 -8.05
N ALA A 68 -9.83 -3.08 -7.27
CA ALA A 68 -10.47 -3.09 -5.95
C ALA A 68 -9.85 -2.07 -4.98
N VAL A 69 -8.52 -1.95 -4.97
CA VAL A 69 -7.83 -0.94 -4.14
C VAL A 69 -8.23 0.49 -4.55
N ARG A 70 -8.35 0.79 -5.85
CA ARG A 70 -8.81 2.12 -6.33
C ARG A 70 -10.25 2.41 -5.91
N GLU A 71 -11.11 1.40 -5.93
CA GLU A 71 -12.50 1.50 -5.46
C GLU A 71 -12.55 1.80 -3.96
N ASP A 72 -11.77 1.09 -3.14
CA ASP A 72 -11.69 1.32 -1.69
C ASP A 72 -11.10 2.70 -1.35
N LEU A 73 -10.14 3.17 -2.16
CA LEU A 73 -9.63 4.54 -2.05
C LEU A 73 -10.69 5.59 -2.36
N ASP A 74 -11.80 5.22 -3.01
CA ASP A 74 -12.91 6.12 -3.40
C ASP A 74 -12.39 7.37 -4.12
N ARG A 75 -11.49 7.16 -5.10
CA ARG A 75 -10.80 8.20 -5.87
C ARG A 75 -9.97 9.20 -5.06
N ARG A 76 -9.78 8.97 -3.75
CA ARG A 76 -8.91 9.82 -2.92
C ARG A 76 -7.46 9.58 -3.29
N SER A 77 -6.71 10.68 -3.33
CA SER A 77 -5.31 10.67 -3.74
C SER A 77 -4.42 9.92 -2.75
N LEU A 78 -3.49 9.12 -3.26
CA LEU A 78 -2.40 8.51 -2.51
C LEU A 78 -1.47 9.54 -1.84
N ALA A 79 -1.48 10.79 -2.30
CA ALA A 79 -0.77 11.89 -1.64
C ALA A 79 -1.32 12.21 -0.23
N SER A 80 -2.55 11.79 0.08
CA SER A 80 -3.16 11.96 1.41
C SER A 80 -2.84 10.83 2.40
N VAL A 81 -2.11 9.81 1.96
CA VAL A 81 -1.71 8.67 2.80
C VAL A 81 -0.57 9.08 3.73
N ASP A 82 -0.68 8.68 5.00
CA ASP A 82 0.43 8.75 5.95
C ASP A 82 1.39 7.58 5.71
N TRP A 83 2.37 7.81 4.85
CA TRP A 83 3.37 6.82 4.46
C TRP A 83 4.31 6.40 5.58
N ARG A 84 4.50 7.23 6.62
CA ARG A 84 5.26 6.82 7.81
C ARG A 84 4.48 5.75 8.58
N ARG A 85 3.17 5.95 8.78
CA ARG A 85 2.31 4.97 9.43
C ARG A 85 2.20 3.66 8.64
N VAL A 86 2.11 3.71 7.30
CA VAL A 86 2.12 2.50 6.46
C VAL A 86 3.45 1.75 6.61
N ARG A 87 4.58 2.47 6.55
CA ARG A 87 5.91 1.89 6.78
C ARG A 87 5.98 1.18 8.13
N ASP A 88 5.56 1.84 9.20
CA ASP A 88 5.66 1.27 10.55
C ASP A 88 4.86 -0.02 10.66
N LYS A 89 3.69 -0.11 10.01
CA LYS A 89 2.91 -1.36 9.94
C LYS A 89 3.61 -2.46 9.13
N LEU A 90 4.19 -2.12 7.98
CA LEU A 90 4.95 -3.06 7.16
C LEU A 90 6.17 -3.64 7.91
N VAL A 91 6.92 -2.77 8.59
CA VAL A 91 8.13 -3.16 9.34
C VAL A 91 7.79 -3.88 10.64
N ALA A 92 6.76 -3.45 11.38
CA ALA A 92 6.30 -4.17 12.56
C ALA A 92 5.90 -5.61 12.24
N GLY A 93 5.34 -5.86 11.04
CA GLY A 93 5.03 -7.20 10.55
C GLY A 93 6.24 -8.10 10.28
N LEU A 94 7.47 -7.58 10.31
CA LEU A 94 8.72 -8.36 10.23
C LEU A 94 9.14 -8.89 11.59
N HIS A 95 8.83 -8.15 12.65
CA HIS A 95 9.16 -8.47 14.04
C HIS A 95 7.95 -9.08 14.77
N GLY A 96 7.17 -9.92 14.08
CA GLY A 96 5.97 -10.55 14.67
C GLY A 96 6.25 -11.05 16.10
N PRO A 97 5.25 -10.98 17.00
CA PRO A 97 5.47 -11.35 18.41
C PRO A 97 6.12 -12.71 18.43
N ALA A 98 7.24 -12.82 19.15
CA ALA A 98 7.90 -14.09 19.39
C ALA A 98 6.81 -15.11 19.79
N ARG A 99 6.61 -16.10 18.93
CA ARG A 99 5.73 -17.23 19.21
C ARG A 99 6.43 -18.17 20.17
#